data_AF-A0ABD0NRV1-F1
#
_entry.id   AF-A0ABD0NRV1-F1
#
_cell.length_a   1.000
_cell.length_b   1.000
_cell.length_c   1.000
_cell.angle_alpha   90.00
_cell.angle_beta   90.00
_cell.angle_gamma   90.00
#
_symmetry.space_group_name_H-M   'P 1'
#
loop_
_entity.id
_entity.type
_entity.pdbx_description
1 polymer ?
#
loop_
_entity_poly.entity_id
_entity_poly.type
_entity_poly.pdbx_seq_one_letter_code
_entity_poly.pdbx_strand_id
1 'polypeptide(L)' 'LTTLRGSILEDAVPSTSKHGLARGLPLKEVLEYLVPELNAHCLRLALNTPKVTEQLMKLDEQG' A
#
# COMPACT_ATOMS: atom_id res chain seq x y z
N LEU A 1 12.73 -8.70 11.43
CA LEU A 1 11.26 -8.93 11.41
C LEU A 1 10.98 -9.88 10.28
N THR A 2 10.07 -10.84 10.43
CA THR A 2 9.66 -11.67 9.27
C THR A 2 8.79 -10.80 8.37
N THR A 3 9.31 -10.41 7.21
CA THR A 3 8.60 -9.53 6.27
C THR A 3 7.92 -10.39 5.20
N LEU A 4 6.60 -10.27 5.07
CA LEU A 4 5.88 -10.83 3.92
C LEU A 4 5.93 -9.81 2.78
N ARG A 5 6.44 -10.22 1.61
CA ARG A 5 6.40 -9.41 0.39
C ARG A 5 5.33 -9.94 -0.55
N GLY A 6 4.57 -9.03 -1.15
CA GLY A 6 3.53 -9.35 -2.11
C GLY A 6 3.41 -8.24 -3.16
N SER A 7 2.91 -8.61 -4.33
CA SER A 7 2.64 -7.69 -5.44
C SER A 7 1.19 -7.84 -5.88
N ILE A 8 0.55 -6.74 -6.27
CA ILE A 8 -0.83 -6.73 -6.73
C ILE A 8 -0.89 -6.12 -8.12
N LEU A 9 -1.63 -6.78 -9.01
CA LEU A 9 -1.95 -6.23 -10.33
C LEU A 9 -2.98 -5.12 -10.17
N GLU A 10 -2.75 -3.97 -10.82
CA GLU A 10 -3.64 -2.82 -10.74
C GLU A 10 -5.08 -3.19 -11.14
N ASP A 11 -5.23 -4.02 -12.17
CA ASP A 11 -6.51 -4.49 -12.70
C ASP A 11 -7.25 -5.47 -11.78
N ALA A 12 -6.57 -6.02 -10.76
CA ALA A 12 -7.20 -6.89 -9.77
C ALA A 12 -8.01 -6.10 -8.73
N VAL A 13 -7.85 -4.76 -8.69
CA VAL A 13 -8.60 -3.90 -7.77
C VAL A 13 -10.01 -3.66 -8.36
N PRO A 14 -11.10 -4.03 -7.67
CA PRO A 14 -12.43 -4.05 -8.28
C PRO A 14 -12.89 -2.72 -8.91
N SER A 15 -12.46 -1.58 -8.37
CA SER A 15 -12.82 -0.24 -8.84
C SER A 15 -12.03 0.25 -10.06
N THR A 16 -10.92 -0.42 -10.39
CA THR A 16 -9.96 0.02 -11.42
C THR A 16 -10.19 -0.67 -12.76
N SER A 17 -10.81 -1.85 -12.71
CA SER A 17 -11.17 -2.71 -13.85
C SER A 17 -12.02 -2.05 -14.96
N LYS A 18 -12.60 -0.87 -14.73
CA LYS A 18 -13.58 -0.25 -15.65
C LYS A 18 -13.06 0.96 -16.41
N HIS A 19 -12.04 1.66 -15.90
CA HIS A 19 -11.57 2.92 -16.49
C HIS A 19 -10.06 3.02 -16.26
N GLY A 20 -9.27 3.09 -17.34
CA GLY A 20 -7.85 3.41 -17.25
C GLY A 20 -7.67 4.68 -16.42
N LEU A 21 -7.01 4.56 -15.27
CA LEU A 21 -7.03 5.60 -14.25
C LEU A 21 -6.11 6.75 -14.66
N ALA A 22 -6.68 7.87 -15.10
CA ALA A 22 -5.96 9.13 -15.22
C ALA A 22 -5.46 9.68 -13.86
N ARG A 23 -5.88 9.08 -12.72
CA ARG A 23 -5.58 9.53 -11.35
C ARG A 23 -4.93 8.48 -10.43
N GLY A 24 -4.48 7.34 -10.97
CA GLY A 24 -3.84 6.27 -10.18
C GLY A 24 -4.81 5.51 -9.25
N LEU A 25 -4.28 4.52 -8.53
CA LEU A 25 -5.04 3.58 -7.69
C LEU A 25 -5.64 4.24 -6.43
N PRO A 26 -6.91 3.94 -6.06
CA PRO A 26 -7.48 4.37 -4.80
C PRO A 26 -6.90 3.56 -3.62
N LEU A 27 -5.87 4.10 -2.95
CA LEU A 27 -5.12 3.41 -1.90
C LEU A 27 -5.98 2.81 -0.77
N LYS A 28 -7.06 3.51 -0.38
CA LYS A 28 -7.98 3.02 0.66
C LYS A 28 -8.65 1.71 0.24
N GLU A 29 -9.17 1.65 -0.97
CA GLU A 29 -9.87 0.47 -1.49
C GLU A 29 -8.90 -0.69 -1.70
N VAL A 30 -7.67 -0.40 -2.13
CA VAL A 30 -6.60 -1.39 -2.23
C VAL A 30 -6.33 -2.04 -0.87
N LEU A 31 -6.22 -1.23 0.20
CA LEU A 31 -6.01 -1.75 1.56
C LEU A 31 -7.21 -2.57 2.06
N GLU A 32 -8.43 -2.09 1.84
CA GLU A 32 -9.66 -2.79 2.23
C GLU A 32 -9.82 -4.13 1.49
N TYR A 33 -9.37 -4.21 0.23
CA TYR A 33 -9.41 -5.45 -0.54
C TYR A 33 -8.36 -6.48 -0.09
N LEU A 34 -7.14 -6.03 0.22
CA LEU A 34 -6.01 -6.92 0.49
C LEU A 34 -5.90 -7.35 1.94
N VAL A 35 -6.31 -6.48 2.85
CA VAL A 35 -6.24 -6.72 4.30
C VAL A 35 -7.57 -6.30 4.91
N PRO A 36 -8.67 -7.01 4.63
CA PRO A 36 -10.01 -6.60 5.06
C PRO A 36 -10.16 -6.53 6.60
N GLU A 37 -9.30 -7.21 7.35
CA GLU A 37 -9.25 -7.17 8.81
C GLU A 37 -8.55 -5.92 9.37
N LEU A 38 -7.87 -5.14 8.53
CA LEU A 38 -7.20 -3.91 8.94
C LEU A 38 -8.20 -2.78 9.17
N ASN A 39 -8.31 -2.31 10.40
CA ASN A 39 -9.07 -1.09 10.68
C ASN A 39 -8.29 0.15 10.18
N ALA A 40 -8.71 0.72 9.05
CA ALA A 40 -8.05 1.89 8.45
C ALA A 40 -7.94 3.11 9.39
N HIS A 41 -8.80 3.23 10.42
CA HIS A 41 -8.72 4.32 11.39
C HIS A 41 -7.47 4.27 12.29
N CYS A 42 -6.76 3.13 12.34
CA CYS A 42 -5.49 3.04 13.07
C CYS A 42 -4.31 3.59 12.26
N LEU A 43 -4.48 3.84 10.96
CA LEU A 43 -3.41 4.32 10.09
C LEU A 43 -3.19 5.82 10.27
N ARG A 44 -1.92 6.21 10.23
CA ARG A 44 -1.50 7.61 10.23
C ARG A 44 -0.59 7.84 9.05
N LEU A 45 -0.78 8.96 8.37
CA LEU A 45 0.10 9.34 7.27
C LEU A 45 1.50 9.62 7.84
N ALA A 46 2.50 8.95 7.28
CA ALA A 46 3.88 9.17 7.66
C ALA A 46 4.34 10.57 7.25
N LEU A 47 5.31 11.12 7.98
CA LEU A 47 5.92 12.40 7.61
C LEU A 47 6.63 12.28 6.26
N ASN A 48 6.40 13.24 5.37
CA ASN A 48 7.07 13.31 4.08
C ASN A 48 8.52 13.84 4.26
N THR A 49 9.39 12.99 4.78
CA THR A 49 10.81 13.31 4.98
C THR A 49 11.69 12.19 4.42
N PRO A 50 12.90 12.50 3.91
CA PRO A 50 13.82 11.47 3.39
C PRO A 50 14.14 10.37 4.40
N LYS A 51 14.20 10.72 5.69
CA LYS A 51 14.47 9.78 6.78
C LYS A 51 13.46 8.64 6.84
N VAL A 52 12.18 8.93 6.63
CA VAL A 52 11.12 7.89 6.62
C VAL A 52 11.35 6.92 5.49
N THR A 53 11.62 7.42 4.28
CA THR A 53 11.92 6.58 3.11
C THR A 53 13.14 5.69 3.33
N GLU A 54 14.23 6.25 3.89
CA GLU A 54 15.44 5.49 4.20
C GLU A 54 15.19 4.39 5.25
N GLN A 55 14.40 4.66 6.29
CA GLN A 55 14.02 3.65 7.28
C GLN A 55 13.17 2.53 6.69
N LEU A 56 12.21 2.87 5.82
CA LEU A 56 11.39 1.88 5.12
C LEU A 56 12.23 1.01 4.18
N MET A 57 13.18 1.59 3.45
CA MET A 57 14.11 0.84 2.58
C MET A 57 14.98 -0.12 3.39
N LYS A 58 15.59 0.33 4.49
CA LYS A 58 16.39 -0.54 5.37
C LYS A 58 15.55 -1.66 5.99
N LEU A 59 14.27 -1.43 6.27
CA LEU A 59 13.36 -2.45 6.77
C LEU A 59 13.00 -3.48 5.69
N ASP A 60 12.83 -3.02 4.45
CA ASP A 60 12.62 -3.92 3.32
C ASP A 60 13.89 -4.75 3.05
N GLU A 61 15.08 -4.17 3.06
CA GLU A 61 16.35 -4.88 2.79
C GLU A 61 16.82 -5.84 3.91
N GLN A 62 16.15 -5.86 5.08
CA GLN A 62 16.53 -6.69 6.23
C GLN A 62 16.29 -8.21 6.07
N GLY A 63 15.72 -8.63 4.93
CA GLY A 63 15.38 -10.02 4.63
C GLY A 63 16.37 -10.70 3.71
#